data_AF-A0A523RLP4-F1
#
_entry.id   AF-A0A523RLP4-F1
#
_cell.length_a   1.000
_cell.length_b   1.000
_cell.length_c   1.000
_cell.angle_alpha   90.00
_cell.angle_beta   90.00
_cell.angle_gamma   90.00
#
_symmetry.space_group_name_H-M   'P 1'
#
loop_
_entity.id
_entity.type
_entity.pdbx_description
1 polymer ?
#
loop_
_entity_poly.entity_id
_entity_poly.type
_entity_poly.pdbx_seq_one_letter_code
_entity_poly.pdbx_strand_id
1 'polypeptide(L)'
;MVQPPNLDINLLLAFLLLFSLSIGVIYTNKSQGITSNNTPPRSLFSIDEGIELIHPFIISVSIEKIVDLMKQFPYDTSYKITKHIIEDKQSTLNQRDKQQLILGMAQAFPDKLKLKEKFLNLLLTLDEISKGPILLINAVNDGHRTLVPALIAWAKDNQKAHPELKDLATKSLYLAIDNNNVDTLKKLQESGIAIDPKQTSDLLWYVVENNKSADFIPFLVSQGSDLSISKEGHTLVTKAAKSNNLAIIKALVSALETKGTSKQKIADYLNRFVDPMVGSAIQIAIQKDYTKLELYLRQQGAQEK
;
A
#
# COMPACT_ATOMS: atom_id res chain seq x y z
N MET A 1 -23.78 66.47 -7.02
CA MET A 1 -24.42 65.47 -7.89
C MET A 1 -24.34 64.14 -7.17
N VAL A 2 -25.46 63.67 -6.61
CA VAL A 2 -25.53 62.39 -5.89
C VAL A 2 -25.71 61.31 -6.94
N GLN A 3 -24.75 60.38 -7.07
CA GLN A 3 -24.87 59.25 -7.98
C GLN A 3 -26.09 58.41 -7.59
N PRO A 4 -26.92 57.97 -8.56
CA PRO A 4 -28.03 57.09 -8.26
C PRO A 4 -27.49 55.77 -7.68
N PRO A 5 -28.16 55.18 -6.68
CA PRO A 5 -27.73 53.93 -6.08
C PRO A 5 -27.69 52.84 -7.15
N ASN A 6 -26.58 52.09 -7.20
CA ASN A 6 -26.35 50.96 -8.11
C ASN A 6 -27.42 49.88 -7.88
N LEU A 7 -28.51 49.97 -8.65
CA LEU A 7 -29.64 49.05 -8.61
C LEU A 7 -29.18 47.59 -8.78
N ASP A 8 -28.13 47.37 -9.57
CA ASP A 8 -27.57 46.06 -9.87
C ASP A 8 -26.93 45.38 -8.65
N ILE A 9 -26.29 46.14 -7.77
CA ILE A 9 -25.65 45.59 -6.56
C ILE A 9 -26.73 45.16 -5.56
N ASN A 10 -27.79 45.97 -5.42
CA ASN A 10 -28.90 45.63 -4.53
C ASN A 10 -29.70 44.43 -5.05
N LEU A 11 -29.86 44.30 -6.37
CA LEU A 11 -30.51 43.15 -6.98
C LEU A 11 -29.69 41.86 -6.81
N LEU A 12 -28.37 41.95 -6.96
CA LEU A 12 -27.45 40.83 -6.72
C LEU A 12 -27.50 40.38 -5.26
N LEU A 13 -27.46 41.32 -4.31
CA LEU A 13 -27.56 41.03 -2.88
C LEU A 13 -28.90 40.39 -2.52
N ALA A 14 -30.01 40.86 -3.10
CA ALA A 14 -31.33 40.27 -2.89
C ALA A 14 -31.41 38.83 -3.41
N PHE A 15 -30.83 38.55 -4.59
CA PHE A 15 -30.74 37.19 -5.12
C PHE A 15 -29.90 36.28 -4.24
N LEU A 16 -28.77 36.77 -3.73
CA LEU A 16 -27.89 35.99 -2.85
C LEU A 16 -28.58 35.67 -1.50
N LEU A 17 -29.34 36.63 -0.96
CA LEU A 17 -30.16 36.45 0.24
C LEU A 17 -31.27 35.44 0.02
N LEU A 18 -32.02 35.54 -1.08
CA LEU A 18 -33.07 34.58 -1.44
C LEU A 18 -32.50 33.17 -1.68
N PHE A 19 -31.33 33.07 -2.31
CA PHE A 19 -30.65 31.79 -2.52
C PHE A 19 -30.18 31.18 -1.19
N SER A 20 -29.64 31.99 -0.27
CA SER A 20 -29.23 31.53 1.07
C SER A 20 -30.42 31.08 1.91
N LEU A 21 -31.57 31.77 1.83
CA LEU A 21 -32.80 31.39 2.50
C LEU A 21 -33.41 30.12 1.88
N SER A 22 -33.28 29.93 0.57
CA SER A 22 -33.75 28.72 -0.12
C SER A 22 -32.94 27.49 0.32
N ILE A 23 -31.62 27.61 0.42
CA ILE A 23 -30.75 26.55 0.98
C ILE A 23 -31.10 26.31 2.45
N GLY A 24 -31.33 27.38 3.22
CA GLY A 24 -31.77 27.32 4.61
C GLY A 24 -33.06 26.52 4.77
N VAL A 25 -34.12 26.81 3.98
CA VAL A 25 -35.41 26.11 4.07
C VAL A 25 -35.30 24.65 3.64
N ILE A 26 -34.49 24.34 2.62
CA ILE A 26 -34.24 22.96 2.19
C ILE A 26 -33.51 22.14 3.27
N TYR A 27 -32.59 22.76 4.02
CA TYR A 27 -31.90 22.09 5.12
C TYR A 27 -32.68 22.08 6.44
N THR A 28 -33.48 23.10 6.72
CA THR A 28 -34.20 23.23 7.99
C THR A 28 -35.42 22.29 8.03
N ASN A 29 -36.04 21.98 6.90
CA ASN A 29 -37.18 21.05 6.85
C ASN A 29 -36.78 19.56 6.80
N LYS A 30 -35.47 19.24 6.73
CA LYS A 30 -34.93 17.89 6.92
C LYS A 30 -34.14 17.72 8.24
N SER A 31 -34.06 18.77 9.06
CA SER A 31 -33.39 18.74 10.36
C SER A 31 -34.39 18.73 11.53
N GLN A 32 -35.47 17.96 11.40
CA GLN A 32 -36.13 17.44 12.60
C GLN A 32 -35.35 16.22 13.10
N GLY A 33 -34.45 16.49 14.05
CA GLY A 33 -34.13 15.57 15.16
C GLY A 33 -33.55 14.20 14.80
N ILE A 34 -32.28 14.16 14.39
CA ILE A 34 -31.41 13.02 14.74
C ILE A 34 -30.73 13.38 16.07
N THR A 35 -31.53 13.40 17.14
CA THR A 35 -31.03 13.35 18.51
C THR A 35 -31.67 12.13 19.16
N SER A 36 -30.83 11.12 19.40
CA SER A 36 -30.95 10.09 20.43
C SER A 36 -32.24 9.25 20.45
N ASN A 37 -32.08 7.98 20.06
CA ASN A 37 -32.85 6.79 20.48
C ASN A 37 -33.95 6.23 19.58
N ASN A 38 -34.22 6.82 18.42
CA ASN A 38 -35.05 6.17 17.40
C ASN A 38 -34.20 5.80 16.20
N THR A 39 -33.35 4.78 16.37
CA THR A 39 -32.87 4.02 15.21
C THR A 39 -34.13 3.46 14.53
N PRO A 40 -34.46 3.85 13.29
CA PRO A 40 -35.59 3.26 12.60
C PRO A 40 -35.44 1.72 12.65
N PRO A 41 -36.54 0.96 12.79
CA PRO A 41 -36.45 -0.48 12.92
C PRO A 41 -35.57 -1.00 11.80
N ARG A 42 -34.48 -1.69 12.15
CA ARG A 42 -33.49 -2.23 11.19
C ARG A 42 -34.13 -3.06 10.07
N SER A 43 -35.41 -3.39 10.13
CA SER A 43 -36.07 -4.43 9.36
C SER A 43 -36.68 -4.02 8.01
N LEU A 44 -36.56 -2.78 7.50
CA LEU A 44 -37.40 -2.37 6.35
C LEU A 44 -36.76 -1.52 5.25
N PHE A 45 -35.45 -1.27 5.26
CA PHE A 45 -34.87 -0.55 4.11
C PHE A 45 -34.81 -1.46 2.88
N SER A 46 -35.47 -1.02 1.81
CA SER A 46 -35.32 -1.64 0.49
C SER A 46 -33.91 -1.36 -0.07
N ILE A 47 -33.50 -2.13 -1.08
CA ILE A 47 -32.20 -1.92 -1.74
C ILE A 47 -32.17 -0.53 -2.41
N ASP A 48 -33.27 -0.14 -3.05
CA ASP A 48 -33.38 1.12 -3.79
C ASP A 48 -33.29 2.32 -2.85
N GLU A 49 -34.01 2.29 -1.72
CA GLU A 49 -33.90 3.32 -0.67
C GLU A 49 -32.47 3.43 -0.13
N GLY A 50 -31.81 2.29 0.08
CA GLY A 50 -30.42 2.27 0.52
C GLY A 50 -29.47 2.89 -0.50
N ILE A 51 -29.65 2.60 -1.79
CA ILE A 51 -28.87 3.20 -2.87
C ILE A 51 -29.10 4.71 -2.92
N GLU A 52 -30.35 5.17 -2.86
CA GLU A 52 -30.67 6.60 -2.86
C GLU A 52 -30.01 7.35 -1.70
N LEU A 53 -29.97 6.75 -0.50
CA LEU A 53 -29.31 7.34 0.66
C LEU A 53 -27.78 7.43 0.49
N ILE A 54 -27.17 6.49 -0.23
CA ILE A 54 -25.72 6.41 -0.42
C ILE A 54 -25.26 7.20 -1.65
N HIS A 55 -26.16 7.46 -2.60
CA HIS A 55 -25.84 8.10 -3.88
C HIS A 55 -25.02 9.39 -3.78
N PRO A 56 -25.30 10.32 -2.84
CA PRO A 56 -24.46 11.52 -2.67
C PRO A 56 -23.01 11.19 -2.30
N PHE A 57 -22.78 10.11 -1.55
CA PHE A 57 -21.44 9.65 -1.16
C PHE A 57 -20.73 8.91 -2.29
N ILE A 58 -21.46 8.26 -3.19
CA ILE A 58 -20.89 7.67 -4.42
C ILE A 58 -20.38 8.77 -5.35
N ILE A 59 -21.19 9.82 -5.57
CA ILE A 59 -20.80 10.97 -6.41
C ILE A 59 -19.58 11.67 -5.83
N SER A 60 -19.55 11.88 -4.51
CA SER A 60 -18.42 12.52 -3.82
C SER A 60 -17.26 11.58 -3.50
N VAL A 61 -17.31 10.32 -3.95
CA VAL A 61 -16.28 9.28 -3.75
C VAL A 61 -15.86 9.15 -2.27
N SER A 62 -16.82 9.31 -1.35
CA SER A 62 -16.58 9.28 0.10
C SER A 62 -16.72 7.86 0.66
N ILE A 63 -15.78 6.97 0.32
CA ILE A 63 -15.86 5.53 0.65
C ILE A 63 -16.07 5.26 2.14
N GLU A 64 -15.39 5.98 3.03
CA GLU A 64 -15.58 5.83 4.48
C GLU A 64 -17.02 6.11 4.92
N LYS A 65 -17.63 7.18 4.40
CA LYS A 65 -19.02 7.54 4.70
C LYS A 65 -20.00 6.51 4.13
N ILE A 66 -19.72 5.97 2.95
CA ILE A 66 -20.49 4.85 2.38
C ILE A 66 -20.46 3.68 3.36
N VAL A 67 -19.27 3.27 3.80
CA VAL A 67 -19.10 2.14 4.75
C VAL A 67 -19.80 2.40 6.08
N ASP A 68 -19.70 3.62 6.63
CA ASP A 68 -20.33 3.99 7.90
C ASP A 68 -21.86 4.02 7.85
N LEU A 69 -22.43 4.51 6.74
CA LEU A 69 -23.86 4.41 6.49
C LEU A 69 -24.27 2.95 6.31
N MET A 70 -23.46 2.19 5.58
CA MET A 70 -23.75 0.79 5.26
C MET A 70 -23.82 -0.12 6.48
N LYS A 71 -23.02 0.16 7.53
CA LYS A 71 -23.08 -0.55 8.83
C LYS A 71 -24.44 -0.47 9.52
N GLN A 72 -25.29 0.49 9.14
CA GLN A 72 -26.59 0.72 9.78
C GLN A 72 -27.69 -0.17 9.19
N PHE A 73 -27.51 -0.68 7.97
CA PHE A 73 -28.47 -1.59 7.34
C PHE A 73 -28.30 -3.03 7.84
N PRO A 74 -29.32 -3.90 7.66
CA PRO A 74 -29.14 -5.34 7.77
C PRO A 74 -27.97 -5.83 6.92
N TYR A 75 -27.30 -6.89 7.39
CA TYR A 75 -26.14 -7.44 6.69
C TYR A 75 -26.43 -7.87 5.24
N ASP A 76 -27.60 -8.48 5.02
CA ASP A 76 -28.02 -8.91 3.68
C ASP A 76 -28.27 -7.73 2.76
N THR A 77 -28.95 -6.69 3.25
CA THR A 77 -29.16 -5.42 2.54
C THR A 77 -27.82 -4.73 2.22
N SER A 78 -26.92 -4.65 3.20
CA SER A 78 -25.57 -4.09 3.03
C SER A 78 -24.78 -4.84 1.96
N TYR A 79 -24.83 -6.17 1.97
CA TYR A 79 -24.17 -6.97 0.95
C TYR A 79 -24.77 -6.73 -0.44
N LYS A 80 -26.10 -6.74 -0.56
CA LYS A 80 -26.80 -6.54 -1.83
C LYS A 80 -26.54 -5.16 -2.44
N ILE A 81 -26.61 -4.11 -1.63
CA ILE A 81 -26.29 -2.74 -2.07
C ILE A 81 -24.82 -2.65 -2.48
N THR A 82 -23.89 -3.19 -1.69
CA THR A 82 -22.46 -3.20 -2.05
C THR A 82 -22.25 -3.89 -3.39
N LYS A 83 -22.80 -5.10 -3.54
CA LYS A 83 -22.73 -5.87 -4.79
C LYS A 83 -23.26 -5.06 -5.98
N HIS A 84 -24.41 -4.40 -5.82
CA HIS A 84 -24.98 -3.53 -6.85
C HIS A 84 -24.01 -2.42 -7.26
N ILE A 85 -23.40 -1.71 -6.29
CA ILE A 85 -22.42 -0.65 -6.57
C ILE A 85 -21.18 -1.19 -7.30
N ILE A 86 -20.69 -2.37 -6.92
CA ILE A 86 -19.51 -2.98 -7.55
C ILE A 86 -19.80 -3.40 -9.00
N GLU A 87 -20.97 -4.00 -9.25
CA GLU A 87 -21.38 -4.50 -10.57
C GLU A 87 -21.88 -3.39 -11.51
N ASP A 88 -22.27 -2.23 -10.96
CA ASP A 88 -22.70 -1.09 -11.75
C ASP A 88 -21.55 -0.51 -12.60
N LYS A 89 -21.75 -0.56 -13.92
CA LYS A 89 -20.82 -0.03 -14.92
C LYS A 89 -20.94 1.48 -15.11
N GLN A 90 -22.06 2.07 -14.67
CA GLN A 90 -22.31 3.52 -14.74
C GLN A 90 -21.89 4.24 -13.46
N SER A 91 -21.51 3.49 -12.42
CA SER A 91 -21.00 4.04 -11.17
C SER A 91 -19.76 4.92 -11.43
N THR A 92 -19.70 6.05 -10.73
CA THR A 92 -18.54 6.97 -10.74
C THR A 92 -17.32 6.39 -10.04
N LEU A 93 -17.48 5.30 -9.29
CA LEU A 93 -16.38 4.64 -8.57
C LEU A 93 -15.49 3.87 -9.53
N ASN A 94 -14.19 4.17 -9.51
CA ASN A 94 -13.20 3.40 -10.25
C ASN A 94 -12.89 2.05 -9.56
N GLN A 95 -12.02 1.23 -10.15
CA GLN A 95 -11.68 -0.09 -9.61
C GLN A 95 -11.02 -0.04 -8.22
N ARG A 96 -10.17 0.97 -7.96
CA ARG A 96 -9.55 1.21 -6.65
C ARG A 96 -10.61 1.57 -5.60
N ASP A 97 -11.54 2.46 -5.95
CA ASP A 97 -12.62 2.88 -5.05
C ASP A 97 -13.52 1.70 -4.69
N LYS A 98 -13.85 0.88 -5.69
CA LYS A 98 -14.61 -0.37 -5.54
C LYS A 98 -13.87 -1.37 -4.64
N GLN A 99 -12.57 -1.53 -4.84
CA GLN A 99 -11.72 -2.36 -3.97
C GLN A 99 -11.74 -1.83 -2.52
N GLN A 100 -11.53 -0.53 -2.31
CA GLN A 100 -11.54 0.09 -0.99
C GLN A 100 -12.90 -0.09 -0.29
N LEU A 101 -14.01 0.06 -1.03
CA LEU A 101 -15.35 -0.22 -0.51
C LEU A 101 -15.50 -1.67 -0.05
N ILE A 102 -15.05 -2.64 -0.86
CA ILE A 102 -15.08 -4.06 -0.50
C ILE A 102 -14.26 -4.32 0.78
N LEU A 103 -13.05 -3.77 0.87
CA LEU A 103 -12.19 -3.92 2.04
C LEU A 103 -12.81 -3.26 3.28
N GLY A 104 -13.35 -2.05 3.15
CA GLY A 104 -14.04 -1.36 4.23
C GLY A 104 -15.24 -2.13 4.75
N MET A 105 -16.05 -2.71 3.85
CA MET A 105 -17.18 -3.55 4.22
C MET A 105 -16.75 -4.88 4.86
N ALA A 106 -15.69 -5.52 4.37
CA ALA A 106 -15.14 -6.72 4.99
C ALA A 106 -14.58 -6.45 6.40
N GLN A 107 -13.98 -5.27 6.62
CA GLN A 107 -13.45 -4.85 7.92
C GLN A 107 -14.55 -4.45 8.89
N ALA A 108 -15.65 -3.89 8.41
CA ALA A 108 -16.77 -3.44 9.23
C ALA A 108 -17.43 -4.58 10.05
N PHE A 109 -17.25 -5.84 9.65
CA PHE A 109 -17.85 -7.01 10.29
C PHE A 109 -16.80 -8.06 10.70
N PRO A 110 -15.90 -7.74 11.64
CA PRO A 110 -14.75 -8.59 11.97
C PRO A 110 -15.16 -9.98 12.49
N ASP A 111 -16.24 -10.05 13.27
CA ASP A 111 -16.72 -11.27 13.95
C ASP A 111 -17.61 -12.16 13.06
N LYS A 112 -17.96 -11.70 11.85
CA LYS A 112 -18.87 -12.42 10.95
C LYS A 112 -18.09 -13.01 9.78
N LEU A 113 -17.33 -14.08 10.04
CA LEU A 113 -16.44 -14.72 9.06
C LEU A 113 -17.11 -15.01 7.71
N LYS A 114 -18.31 -15.62 7.71
CA LYS A 114 -19.06 -15.91 6.46
C LYS A 114 -19.44 -14.64 5.69
N LEU A 115 -19.75 -13.55 6.38
CA LEU A 115 -20.11 -12.28 5.74
C LEU A 115 -18.86 -11.56 5.20
N LYS A 116 -17.77 -11.58 5.97
CA LYS A 116 -16.46 -11.10 5.53
C LYS A 116 -16.03 -11.81 4.24
N GLU A 117 -16.12 -13.13 4.20
CA GLU A 117 -15.82 -13.93 3.01
C GLU A 117 -16.72 -13.56 1.82
N LYS A 118 -18.03 -13.35 2.04
CA LYS A 118 -18.94 -12.86 0.99
C LYS A 118 -18.48 -11.52 0.41
N PHE A 119 -18.07 -10.56 1.24
CA PHE A 119 -17.54 -9.29 0.75
C PHE A 119 -16.23 -9.49 0.00
N LEU A 120 -15.28 -10.26 0.53
CA LEU A 120 -14.01 -10.54 -0.16
C LEU A 120 -14.22 -11.22 -1.51
N ASN A 121 -15.24 -12.08 -1.65
CA ASN A 121 -15.57 -12.69 -2.94
C ASN A 121 -16.04 -11.68 -4.00
N LEU A 122 -16.48 -10.48 -3.61
CA LEU A 122 -16.72 -9.39 -4.57
C LEU A 122 -15.41 -8.89 -5.20
N LEU A 123 -14.24 -9.11 -4.59
CA LEU A 123 -12.97 -8.81 -5.25
C LEU A 123 -12.83 -9.62 -6.53
N LEU A 124 -13.42 -10.81 -6.64
CA LEU A 124 -13.38 -11.65 -7.85
C LEU A 124 -14.14 -11.05 -9.02
N THR A 125 -14.98 -10.03 -8.83
CA THR A 125 -15.70 -9.36 -9.92
C THR A 125 -14.94 -8.16 -10.49
N LEU A 126 -13.87 -7.71 -9.81
CA LEU A 126 -13.01 -6.62 -10.29
C LEU A 126 -12.13 -7.08 -11.47
N ASP A 127 -11.32 -6.19 -12.02
CA ASP A 127 -10.28 -6.56 -13.00
C ASP A 127 -9.11 -7.32 -12.34
N GLU A 128 -8.29 -7.98 -13.17
CA GLU A 128 -7.15 -8.78 -12.68
C GLU A 128 -6.13 -7.93 -11.92
N ILE A 129 -5.91 -6.70 -12.38
CA ILE A 129 -4.96 -5.76 -11.76
C ILE A 129 -5.37 -5.51 -10.31
N SER A 130 -6.66 -5.29 -10.05
CA SER A 130 -7.19 -5.00 -8.72
C SER A 130 -7.26 -6.22 -7.78
N LYS A 131 -6.90 -7.41 -8.24
CA LYS A 131 -6.86 -8.63 -7.40
C LYS A 131 -5.45 -9.09 -7.09
N GLY A 132 -4.47 -8.68 -7.91
CA GLY A 132 -3.07 -9.04 -7.75
C GLY A 132 -2.35 -8.36 -6.58
N PRO A 133 -1.01 -8.25 -6.61
CA PRO A 133 -0.21 -7.74 -5.49
C PRO A 133 -0.60 -6.35 -4.99
N ILE A 134 -1.17 -5.52 -5.87
CA ILE A 134 -1.67 -4.19 -5.50
C ILE A 134 -2.79 -4.24 -4.45
N LEU A 135 -3.51 -5.36 -4.32
CA LEU A 135 -4.56 -5.55 -3.33
C LEU A 135 -4.03 -5.39 -1.90
N LEU A 136 -2.91 -6.05 -1.57
CA LEU A 136 -2.33 -5.93 -0.24
C LEU A 136 -1.68 -4.55 -0.03
N ILE A 137 -1.10 -3.97 -1.09
CA ILE A 137 -0.54 -2.61 -1.05
C ILE A 137 -1.62 -1.58 -0.71
N ASN A 138 -2.76 -1.62 -1.41
CA ASN A 138 -3.87 -0.72 -1.14
C ASN A 138 -4.47 -1.00 0.24
N ALA A 139 -4.67 -2.27 0.61
CA ALA A 139 -5.17 -2.62 1.94
C ALA A 139 -4.33 -2.00 3.08
N VAL A 140 -2.99 -2.06 3.01
CA VAL A 140 -2.16 -1.48 4.09
C VAL A 140 -2.09 0.05 4.05
N ASN A 141 -2.15 0.65 2.86
CA ASN A 141 -2.07 2.09 2.68
C ASN A 141 -3.39 2.78 3.05
N ASP A 142 -4.53 2.12 2.80
CA ASP A 142 -5.87 2.62 3.10
C ASP A 142 -6.30 2.28 4.55
N GLY A 143 -5.39 1.75 5.38
CA GLY A 143 -5.64 1.51 6.80
C GLY A 143 -6.31 0.17 7.13
N HIS A 144 -6.46 -0.72 6.17
CA HIS A 144 -7.04 -2.06 6.32
C HIS A 144 -6.04 -3.15 6.72
N ARG A 145 -5.01 -2.80 7.48
CA ARG A 145 -3.90 -3.68 7.86
C ARG A 145 -4.35 -4.96 8.56
N THR A 146 -5.38 -4.88 9.39
CA THR A 146 -5.91 -6.04 10.14
C THR A 146 -6.59 -7.08 9.23
N LEU A 147 -6.93 -6.72 7.99
CA LEU A 147 -7.50 -7.66 7.01
C LEU A 147 -6.44 -8.44 6.25
N VAL A 148 -5.17 -8.03 6.25
CA VAL A 148 -4.12 -8.65 5.44
C VAL A 148 -4.01 -10.17 5.66
N PRO A 149 -4.03 -10.72 6.88
CA PRO A 149 -4.00 -12.18 7.08
C PRO A 149 -5.24 -12.88 6.48
N ALA A 150 -6.42 -12.26 6.59
CA ALA A 150 -7.65 -12.79 6.01
C ALA A 150 -7.63 -12.74 4.48
N LEU A 151 -7.08 -11.67 3.88
CA LEU A 151 -6.90 -11.55 2.43
C LEU A 151 -5.93 -12.61 1.90
N ILE A 152 -4.85 -12.90 2.61
CA ILE A 152 -3.89 -13.94 2.20
C ILE A 152 -4.53 -15.34 2.26
N ALA A 153 -5.28 -15.63 3.33
CA ALA A 153 -6.02 -16.88 3.44
C ALA A 153 -7.06 -17.02 2.32
N TRP A 154 -7.87 -15.98 2.10
CA TRP A 154 -8.85 -15.92 1.02
C TRP A 154 -8.19 -16.08 -0.36
N ALA A 155 -7.06 -15.43 -0.60
CA ALA A 155 -6.33 -15.55 -1.87
C ALA A 155 -5.85 -16.99 -2.11
N LYS A 156 -5.34 -17.65 -1.07
CA LYS A 156 -4.89 -19.06 -1.14
C LYS A 156 -6.04 -20.01 -1.49
N ASP A 157 -7.23 -19.77 -0.97
CA ASP A 157 -8.41 -20.60 -1.27
C ASP A 157 -8.88 -20.42 -2.73
N ASN A 158 -8.65 -19.23 -3.30
CA ASN A 158 -9.10 -18.88 -4.66
C ASN A 158 -8.03 -19.02 -5.76
N GLN A 159 -6.74 -19.19 -5.41
CA GLN A 159 -5.62 -19.15 -6.36
C GLN A 159 -5.65 -20.23 -7.46
N LYS A 160 -6.44 -21.31 -7.29
CA LYS A 160 -6.61 -22.35 -8.32
C LYS A 160 -7.43 -21.85 -9.50
N ALA A 161 -8.48 -21.09 -9.22
CA ALA A 161 -9.33 -20.47 -10.24
C ALA A 161 -8.77 -19.11 -10.70
N HIS A 162 -7.97 -18.47 -9.84
CA HIS A 162 -7.41 -17.14 -10.02
C HIS A 162 -5.88 -17.15 -9.83
N PRO A 163 -5.11 -17.59 -10.84
CA PRO A 163 -3.65 -17.74 -10.75
C PRO A 163 -2.89 -16.44 -10.37
N GLU A 164 -3.47 -15.28 -10.62
CA GLU A 164 -2.96 -13.96 -10.22
C GLU A 164 -2.81 -13.82 -8.69
N LEU A 165 -3.67 -14.51 -7.93
CA LEU A 165 -3.65 -14.56 -6.46
C LEU A 165 -2.53 -15.46 -5.90
N LYS A 166 -1.91 -16.28 -6.74
CA LYS A 166 -0.82 -17.15 -6.32
C LYS A 166 0.36 -16.31 -5.83
N ASP A 167 0.90 -16.68 -4.67
CA ASP A 167 2.03 -16.02 -4.02
C ASP A 167 1.79 -14.52 -3.75
N LEU A 168 0.53 -14.13 -3.53
CA LEU A 168 0.10 -12.74 -3.35
C LEU A 168 0.97 -11.97 -2.36
N ALA A 169 1.23 -12.55 -1.19
CA ALA A 169 2.06 -11.94 -0.14
C ALA A 169 3.48 -11.65 -0.64
N THR A 170 4.17 -12.66 -1.18
CA THR A 170 5.53 -12.52 -1.71
C THR A 170 5.59 -11.48 -2.82
N LYS A 171 4.70 -11.57 -3.81
CA LYS A 171 4.66 -10.61 -4.92
C LYS A 171 4.39 -9.18 -4.44
N SER A 172 3.62 -9.00 -3.36
CA SER A 172 3.36 -7.68 -2.78
C SER A 172 4.61 -7.06 -2.14
N LEU A 173 5.46 -7.88 -1.50
CA LEU A 173 6.75 -7.42 -0.98
C LEU A 173 7.67 -6.94 -2.12
N TYR A 174 7.77 -7.70 -3.21
CA TYR A 174 8.53 -7.30 -4.40
C TYR A 174 7.96 -6.02 -5.04
N LEU A 175 6.63 -5.92 -5.17
CA LEU A 175 5.99 -4.72 -5.72
C LEU A 175 6.26 -3.47 -4.87
N ALA A 176 6.29 -3.58 -3.54
CA ALA A 176 6.66 -2.47 -2.67
C ALA A 176 8.11 -2.01 -2.91
N ILE A 177 9.02 -2.95 -3.15
CA ILE A 177 10.42 -2.67 -3.52
C ILE A 177 10.51 -2.05 -4.92
N ASP A 178 9.72 -2.54 -5.87
CA ASP A 178 9.68 -1.99 -7.23
C ASP A 178 9.18 -0.55 -7.27
N ASN A 179 8.19 -0.24 -6.44
CA ASN A 179 7.68 1.12 -6.22
C ASN A 179 8.60 1.98 -5.35
N ASN A 180 9.76 1.45 -4.94
CA ASN A 180 10.75 2.11 -4.10
C ASN A 180 10.18 2.66 -2.78
N ASN A 181 9.16 1.97 -2.23
CA ASN A 181 8.41 2.41 -1.06
C ASN A 181 8.70 1.54 0.18
N VAL A 182 9.70 1.97 0.94
CA VAL A 182 10.13 1.31 2.19
C VAL A 182 9.02 1.30 3.25
N ASP A 183 8.24 2.37 3.33
CA ASP A 183 7.13 2.48 4.29
C ASP A 183 6.06 1.43 4.01
N THR A 184 5.64 1.27 2.75
CA THR A 184 4.70 0.20 2.38
C THR A 184 5.26 -1.18 2.69
N LEU A 185 6.55 -1.44 2.43
CA LEU A 185 7.17 -2.72 2.79
C LEU A 185 7.10 -3.00 4.30
N LYS A 186 7.40 -2.00 5.13
CA LYS A 186 7.27 -2.10 6.60
C LYS A 186 5.83 -2.36 7.01
N LYS A 187 4.88 -1.59 6.47
CA LYS A 187 3.44 -1.76 6.76
C LYS A 187 2.94 -3.16 6.39
N LEU A 188 3.39 -3.72 5.28
CA LEU A 188 3.07 -5.10 4.89
C LEU A 188 3.54 -6.12 5.93
N GLN A 189 4.78 -6.00 6.41
CA GLN A 189 5.33 -6.86 7.45
C GLN A 189 4.58 -6.68 8.78
N GLU A 190 4.35 -5.44 9.21
CA GLU A 190 3.58 -5.11 10.42
C GLU A 190 2.13 -5.64 10.37
N SER A 191 1.58 -5.82 9.17
CA SER A 191 0.23 -6.35 8.94
C SER A 191 0.16 -7.88 8.99
N GLY A 192 1.24 -8.56 9.38
CA GLY A 192 1.28 -10.01 9.59
C GLY A 192 1.77 -10.81 8.39
N ILE A 193 2.39 -10.19 7.38
CA ILE A 193 3.14 -10.92 6.36
C ILE A 193 4.44 -11.42 6.99
N ALA A 194 4.48 -12.71 7.30
CA ALA A 194 5.71 -13.35 7.76
C ALA A 194 6.76 -13.37 6.64
N ILE A 195 7.95 -12.86 6.93
CA ILE A 195 9.11 -12.91 6.04
C ILE A 195 10.18 -13.72 6.76
N ASP A 196 10.53 -14.88 6.21
CA ASP A 196 11.59 -15.71 6.80
C ASP A 196 12.99 -15.16 6.45
N PRO A 197 14.06 -15.55 7.16
CA PRO A 197 15.42 -15.05 6.90
C PRO A 197 15.91 -15.30 5.47
N LYS A 198 15.51 -16.41 4.84
CA LYS A 198 15.88 -16.72 3.45
C LYS A 198 15.17 -15.76 2.50
N GLN A 199 13.87 -15.57 2.65
CA GLN A 199 13.09 -14.62 1.84
C GLN A 199 13.61 -13.19 2.03
N THR A 200 13.96 -12.80 3.25
CA THR A 200 14.53 -11.47 3.53
C THR A 200 15.90 -11.30 2.85
N SER A 201 16.70 -12.36 2.77
CA SER A 201 17.96 -12.38 2.03
C SER A 201 17.74 -12.29 0.52
N ASP A 202 16.71 -12.97 0.00
CA ASP A 202 16.32 -12.88 -1.42
C ASP A 202 15.82 -11.47 -1.79
N LEU A 203 15.01 -10.83 -0.94
CA LEU A 203 14.59 -9.43 -1.12
C LEU A 203 15.79 -8.47 -1.07
N LEU A 204 16.76 -8.72 -0.19
CA LEU A 204 17.99 -7.91 -0.12
C LEU A 204 18.81 -8.06 -1.40
N TRP A 205 18.98 -9.29 -1.89
CA TRP A 205 19.62 -9.52 -3.18
C TRP A 205 18.90 -8.76 -4.30
N TYR A 206 17.57 -8.84 -4.34
CA TYR A 206 16.75 -8.16 -5.34
C TYR A 206 16.93 -6.64 -5.31
N VAL A 207 16.97 -6.02 -4.12
CA VAL A 207 17.27 -4.58 -3.93
C VAL A 207 18.61 -4.21 -4.55
N VAL A 208 19.65 -5.01 -4.27
CA VAL A 208 21.01 -4.75 -4.77
C VAL A 208 21.13 -4.97 -6.28
N GLU A 209 20.55 -6.06 -6.77
CA GLU A 209 20.58 -6.43 -8.17
C GLU A 209 19.85 -5.42 -9.06
N ASN A 210 18.69 -4.94 -8.62
CA ASN A 210 17.86 -4.02 -9.38
C ASN A 210 18.07 -2.55 -8.99
N ASN A 211 19.16 -2.27 -8.26
CA ASN A 211 19.59 -0.91 -7.92
C ASN A 211 18.49 -0.08 -7.21
N LYS A 212 17.70 -0.71 -6.35
CA LYS A 212 16.61 -0.08 -5.59
C LYS A 212 17.18 0.78 -4.45
N SER A 213 16.34 1.55 -3.76
CA SER A 213 16.80 2.44 -2.68
C SER A 213 17.62 1.68 -1.63
N ALA A 214 18.75 2.28 -1.23
CA ALA A 214 19.58 1.76 -0.15
C ALA A 214 18.83 1.75 1.20
N ASP A 215 17.74 2.51 1.34
CA ASP A 215 16.93 2.59 2.55
C ASP A 215 16.19 1.30 2.90
N PHE A 216 16.06 0.37 1.95
CA PHE A 216 15.54 -0.98 2.24
C PHE A 216 16.51 -1.81 3.07
N ILE A 217 17.82 -1.57 2.95
CA ILE A 217 18.87 -2.44 3.49
C ILE A 217 18.82 -2.50 5.02
N PRO A 218 18.78 -1.39 5.77
CA PRO A 218 18.71 -1.47 7.24
C PRO A 218 17.49 -2.26 7.73
N PHE A 219 16.34 -2.06 7.08
CA PHE A 219 15.12 -2.79 7.42
C PHE A 219 15.28 -4.29 7.15
N LEU A 220 15.66 -4.70 5.94
CA LEU A 220 15.82 -6.12 5.60
C LEU A 220 16.88 -6.79 6.48
N VAL A 221 18.01 -6.12 6.74
CA VAL A 221 19.06 -6.64 7.61
C VAL A 221 18.59 -6.81 9.07
N SER A 222 17.72 -5.91 9.56
CA SER A 222 17.08 -6.04 10.88
C SER A 222 16.11 -7.23 10.97
N GLN A 223 15.52 -7.63 9.83
CA GLN A 223 14.66 -8.81 9.72
C GLN A 223 15.44 -10.12 9.54
N GLY A 224 16.79 -10.07 9.63
CA GLY A 224 17.62 -11.27 9.63
C GLY A 224 18.17 -11.67 8.27
N SER A 225 18.22 -10.77 7.28
CA SER A 225 18.93 -11.05 6.03
C SER A 225 20.39 -11.49 6.29
N ASP A 226 20.80 -12.53 5.58
CA ASP A 226 22.19 -12.92 5.46
C ASP A 226 22.90 -12.00 4.46
N LEU A 227 23.90 -11.27 4.95
CA LEU A 227 24.72 -10.37 4.13
C LEU A 227 25.75 -11.13 3.30
N SER A 228 26.02 -12.39 3.64
CA SER A 228 27.04 -13.23 3.05
C SER A 228 26.60 -13.97 1.78
N ILE A 229 25.32 -13.79 1.39
CA ILE A 229 24.75 -14.38 0.19
C ILE A 229 25.50 -13.99 -1.07
N SER A 230 25.51 -14.91 -2.02
CA SER A 230 26.08 -14.72 -3.34
C SER A 230 25.25 -15.44 -4.39
N LYS A 231 25.05 -14.82 -5.55
CA LYS A 231 24.43 -15.42 -6.73
C LYS A 231 25.23 -15.06 -7.96
N GLU A 232 25.31 -15.97 -8.92
CA GLU A 232 25.97 -15.75 -10.21
C GLU A 232 27.42 -15.24 -10.08
N GLY A 233 28.20 -15.81 -9.15
CA GLY A 233 29.59 -15.41 -8.90
C GLY A 233 29.78 -14.07 -8.17
N HIS A 234 28.69 -13.36 -7.88
CA HIS A 234 28.70 -12.07 -7.22
C HIS A 234 28.28 -12.17 -5.74
N THR A 235 29.00 -11.48 -4.85
CA THR A 235 28.49 -11.07 -3.53
C THR A 235 27.64 -9.80 -3.66
N LEU A 236 26.88 -9.44 -2.62
CA LEU A 236 26.13 -8.17 -2.59
C LEU A 236 27.04 -6.95 -2.89
N VAL A 237 28.24 -6.90 -2.29
CA VAL A 237 29.18 -5.77 -2.48
C VAL A 237 29.70 -5.74 -3.91
N THR A 238 30.11 -6.88 -4.48
CA THR A 238 30.60 -6.92 -5.87
C THR A 238 29.51 -6.57 -6.89
N LYS A 239 28.26 -7.01 -6.66
CA LYS A 239 27.11 -6.63 -7.49
C LYS A 239 26.85 -5.12 -7.42
N ALA A 240 26.84 -4.54 -6.22
CA ALA A 240 26.67 -3.09 -6.03
C ALA A 240 27.83 -2.29 -6.65
N ALA A 241 29.06 -2.78 -6.54
CA ALA A 241 30.26 -2.15 -7.10
C ALA A 241 30.23 -2.15 -8.63
N LYS A 242 29.78 -3.26 -9.24
CA LYS A 242 29.59 -3.38 -10.71
C LYS A 242 28.65 -2.30 -11.25
N SER A 243 27.60 -1.98 -10.48
CA SER A 243 26.63 -0.92 -10.79
C SER A 243 27.03 0.48 -10.30
N ASN A 244 28.25 0.65 -9.75
CA ASN A 244 28.73 1.89 -9.13
C ASN A 244 27.78 2.47 -8.05
N ASN A 245 27.03 1.62 -7.35
CA ASN A 245 26.09 2.09 -6.34
C ASN A 245 26.76 2.20 -4.97
N LEU A 246 27.42 3.35 -4.77
CA LEU A 246 28.05 3.69 -3.49
C LEU A 246 27.05 3.78 -2.34
N ALA A 247 25.80 4.20 -2.58
CA ALA A 247 24.80 4.32 -1.53
C ALA A 247 24.43 2.95 -0.94
N ILE A 248 24.24 1.93 -1.78
CA ILE A 248 24.02 0.55 -1.34
C ILE A 248 25.21 0.02 -0.56
N ILE A 249 26.45 0.24 -1.02
CA ILE A 249 27.65 -0.22 -0.32
C ILE A 249 27.76 0.46 1.05
N LYS A 250 27.50 1.76 1.14
CA LYS A 250 27.44 2.50 2.42
C LYS A 250 26.39 1.91 3.36
N ALA A 251 25.19 1.63 2.85
CA ALA A 251 24.12 1.05 3.65
C ALA A 251 24.44 -0.37 4.13
N LEU A 252 25.09 -1.21 3.32
CA LEU A 252 25.56 -2.54 3.73
C LEU A 252 26.62 -2.45 4.84
N VAL A 253 27.60 -1.54 4.71
CA VAL A 253 28.62 -1.30 5.74
C VAL A 253 27.99 -0.79 7.03
N SER A 254 27.12 0.22 6.94
CA SER A 254 26.40 0.76 8.10
C SER A 254 25.56 -0.31 8.79
N ALA A 255 24.88 -1.18 8.03
CA ALA A 255 24.12 -2.29 8.60
C ALA A 255 25.01 -3.30 9.34
N LEU A 256 26.25 -3.53 8.90
CA LEU A 256 27.23 -4.35 9.65
C LEU A 256 27.71 -3.65 10.92
N GLU A 257 27.96 -2.34 10.87
CA GLU A 257 28.38 -1.54 12.03
C GLU A 257 27.30 -1.52 13.12
N THR A 258 26.04 -1.33 12.75
CA THR A 258 24.90 -1.37 13.70
C THR A 258 24.73 -2.74 14.37
N LYS A 259 25.14 -3.83 13.69
CA LYS A 259 25.23 -5.18 14.27
C LYS A 259 26.45 -5.39 15.20
N GLY A 260 27.29 -4.38 15.40
CA GLY A 260 28.51 -4.48 16.20
C GLY A 260 29.64 -5.24 15.51
N THR A 261 29.62 -5.34 14.18
CA THR A 261 30.67 -6.02 13.42
C THR A 261 31.98 -5.24 13.52
N SER A 262 33.09 -5.91 13.81
CA SER A 262 34.40 -5.27 13.90
C SER A 262 34.89 -4.75 12.55
N LYS A 263 35.73 -3.70 12.57
CA LYS A 263 36.33 -3.13 11.34
C LYS A 263 37.05 -4.18 10.48
N GLN A 264 37.74 -5.14 11.10
CA GLN A 264 38.39 -6.22 10.36
C GLN A 264 37.38 -7.09 9.61
N LYS A 265 36.27 -7.50 10.27
CA LYS A 265 35.24 -8.30 9.61
C LYS A 265 34.52 -7.54 8.51
N ILE A 266 34.37 -6.21 8.65
CA ILE A 266 33.85 -5.34 7.57
C ILE A 266 34.83 -5.33 6.39
N ALA A 267 36.13 -5.17 6.64
CA ALA A 267 37.14 -5.24 5.58
C ALA A 267 37.12 -6.62 4.88
N ASP A 268 37.05 -7.72 5.65
CA ASP A 268 36.95 -9.08 5.10
C ASP A 268 35.68 -9.25 4.24
N TYR A 269 34.55 -8.69 4.68
CA TYR A 269 33.31 -8.67 3.91
C TYR A 269 33.45 -7.93 2.57
N LEU A 270 34.09 -6.75 2.57
CA LEU A 270 34.31 -5.94 1.37
C LEU A 270 35.31 -6.59 0.40
N ASN A 271 36.29 -7.31 0.94
CA ASN A 271 37.30 -8.03 0.16
C ASN A 271 36.80 -9.38 -0.37
N ARG A 272 35.65 -9.87 0.10
CA ARG A 272 35.11 -11.16 -0.33
C ARG A 272 34.63 -11.11 -1.77
N PHE A 273 35.15 -12.03 -2.58
CA PHE A 273 34.63 -12.37 -3.90
C PHE A 273 34.44 -13.90 -3.98
N VAL A 274 33.58 -14.32 -4.90
CA VAL A 274 33.24 -15.74 -5.09
C VAL A 274 33.87 -16.26 -6.37
N ASP A 275 33.77 -15.48 -7.45
CA ASP A 275 34.40 -15.79 -8.72
C ASP A 275 35.67 -14.95 -8.93
N PRO A 276 36.86 -15.57 -9.06
CA PRO A 276 38.10 -14.86 -9.38
C PRO A 276 38.03 -14.02 -10.66
N MET A 277 37.20 -14.38 -11.64
CA MET A 277 37.01 -13.63 -12.88
C MET A 277 36.22 -12.33 -12.68
N VAL A 278 35.37 -12.29 -11.64
CA VAL A 278 34.65 -11.08 -11.23
C VAL A 278 35.56 -10.18 -10.39
N GLY A 279 36.35 -10.81 -9.51
CA GLY A 279 37.20 -10.10 -8.55
C GLY A 279 36.43 -9.47 -7.39
N SER A 280 37.18 -8.81 -6.51
CA SER A 280 36.68 -8.05 -5.37
C SER A 280 36.04 -6.72 -5.79
N ALA A 281 35.27 -6.12 -4.88
CA ALA A 281 34.63 -4.83 -5.14
C ALA A 281 35.64 -3.71 -5.46
N ILE A 282 36.85 -3.75 -4.86
CA ILE A 282 37.89 -2.77 -5.13
C ILE A 282 38.52 -2.97 -6.51
N GLN A 283 38.77 -4.21 -6.93
CA GLN A 283 39.24 -4.52 -8.28
C GLN A 283 38.24 -4.04 -9.34
N ILE A 284 36.94 -4.25 -9.11
CA ILE A 284 35.88 -3.73 -9.99
C ILE A 284 35.92 -2.19 -10.04
N ALA A 285 36.09 -1.53 -8.90
CA ALA A 285 36.15 -0.07 -8.84
C ALA A 285 37.36 0.50 -9.60
N ILE A 286 38.54 -0.11 -9.45
CA ILE A 286 39.78 0.28 -10.16
C ILE A 286 39.62 0.05 -11.67
N GLN A 287 39.20 -1.16 -12.07
CA GLN A 287 39.05 -1.54 -13.48
C GLN A 287 38.09 -0.63 -14.25
N LYS A 288 37.05 -0.14 -13.57
CA LYS A 288 36.02 0.73 -14.15
C LYS A 288 36.22 2.22 -13.87
N ASP A 289 37.33 2.60 -13.24
CA ASP A 289 37.67 3.98 -12.85
C ASP A 289 36.58 4.65 -11.98
N TYR A 290 36.02 3.91 -11.02
CA TYR A 290 35.05 4.42 -10.04
C TYR A 290 35.76 5.02 -8.83
N THR A 291 36.47 6.13 -9.03
CA THR A 291 37.37 6.75 -8.03
C THR A 291 36.71 6.97 -6.66
N LYS A 292 35.46 7.46 -6.63
CA LYS A 292 34.73 7.70 -5.37
C LYS A 292 34.44 6.40 -4.61
N LEU A 293 34.11 5.34 -5.34
CA LEU A 293 33.86 4.03 -4.78
C LEU A 293 35.15 3.41 -4.26
N GLU A 294 36.22 3.45 -5.07
CA GLU A 294 37.54 2.95 -4.68
C GLU A 294 38.03 3.62 -3.38
N LEU A 295 37.98 4.95 -3.33
CA LEU A 295 38.40 5.72 -2.15
C LEU A 295 37.63 5.30 -0.90
N TYR A 296 36.30 5.16 -1.02
CA TYR A 296 35.47 4.71 0.10
C TYR A 296 35.82 3.28 0.53
N LEU A 297 36.00 2.35 -0.40
CA LEU A 297 36.37 0.97 -0.10
C LEU A 297 37.71 0.92 0.65
N ARG A 298 38.73 1.68 0.21
CA ARG A 298 40.03 1.77 0.90
C ARG A 298 39.90 2.35 2.31
N GLN A 299 39.07 3.38 2.51
CA GLN A 299 38.79 3.94 3.84
C GLN A 299 38.17 2.92 4.79
N GLN A 300 37.39 1.97 4.27
CA GLN A 300 36.80 0.87 5.03
C GLN A 300 37.73 -0.35 5.18
N GLY A 301 38.99 -0.24 4.74
CA GLY A 301 40.00 -1.30 4.88
C GLY A 301 39.98 -2.35 3.77
N ALA A 302 39.24 -2.12 2.66
CA ALA A 302 39.35 -2.98 1.49
C ALA A 302 40.74 -2.85 0.85
N GLN A 303 41.30 -3.97 0.42
CA GLN A 303 42.64 -4.06 -0.15
C GLN A 303 42.59 -4.84 -1.46
N GLU A 304 43.44 -4.43 -2.39
CA GLU A 304 43.73 -5.22 -3.58
C GLU A 304 44.57 -6.43 -3.12
N LYS A 305 44.02 -7.64 -3.30
CA LYS A 305 44.68 -8.91 -3.01
C LYS A 305 44.89 -9.69 -4.28
#